data_AF-A0A1Y6HH19-F1
#
_entry.id   AF-A0A1Y6HH19-F1
#
_cell.length_a   1.000
_cell.length_b   1.000
_cell.length_c   1.000
_cell.angle_alpha   90.00
_cell.angle_beta   90.00
_cell.angle_gamma   90.00
#
_symmetry.space_group_name_H-M   'P 1'
#
loop_
_entity.id
_entity.type
_entity.pdbx_description
1 polymer ?
#
loop_
_entity_poly.entity_id
_entity_poly.type
_entity_poly.pdbx_seq_one_letter_code
_entity_poly.pdbx_strand_id
1 'polypeptide(L)'
;MDSPPLFDRLLDAREGGYFALTPQRLQHAQRRYRDGSNILETTFTTEHGIARLTESLNSGEAGRLPWSELERVMNFALVTLTYTDEAS
;
A
#
# COMPACT_ATOMS: atom_id res chain seq x y z
N MET A 1 20.98 1.02 -2.06
CA MET A 1 19.64 0.77 -2.62
C MET A 1 19.50 1.74 -3.76
N ASP A 2 19.55 1.24 -5.00
CA ASP A 2 19.61 2.05 -6.22
C ASP A 2 18.33 1.75 -7.02
N SER A 3 17.20 2.20 -6.48
CA SER A 3 15.88 2.09 -7.09
C SER A 3 15.21 3.46 -6.99
N PRO A 4 14.42 3.88 -7.99
CA PRO A 4 13.71 5.15 -7.89
C PRO A 4 12.80 5.19 -6.66
N PRO A 5 12.56 6.38 -6.10
CA PRO A 5 11.63 6.54 -5.00
C PRO A 5 10.22 6.08 -5.37
N LEU A 6 9.63 5.24 -4.52
CA LEU A 6 8.31 4.62 -4.71
C LEU A 6 7.14 5.62 -4.81
N PHE A 7 7.35 6.87 -4.39
CA PHE A 7 6.32 7.89 -4.27
C PHE A 7 6.54 9.10 -5.21
N ASP A 8 7.45 9.00 -6.18
CA ASP A 8 7.75 10.11 -7.07
C ASP A 8 6.59 10.49 -7.99
N ARG A 9 5.61 9.58 -8.18
CA ARG A 9 4.32 9.89 -8.83
C ARG A 9 3.59 11.09 -8.19
N LEU A 10 3.81 11.35 -6.91
CA LEU A 10 3.24 12.52 -6.22
C LEU A 10 3.85 13.84 -6.69
N LEU A 11 5.08 13.81 -7.20
CA LEU A 11 5.86 14.97 -7.63
C LEU A 11 5.86 15.10 -9.17
N ASP A 12 5.98 13.98 -9.87
CA ASP A 12 5.85 13.86 -11.33
C ASP A 12 4.78 12.82 -11.67
N ALA A 13 3.58 13.29 -12.01
CA ALA A 13 2.46 12.42 -12.32
C ALA A 13 2.66 11.57 -13.59
N ARG A 14 3.62 11.91 -14.46
CA ARG A 14 3.86 11.23 -15.75
C ARG A 14 5.00 10.23 -15.67
N GLU A 15 6.15 10.66 -15.16
CA GLU A 15 7.38 9.86 -15.14
C GLU A 15 7.70 9.30 -13.75
N GLY A 16 6.98 9.73 -12.71
CA GLY A 16 7.23 9.28 -11.35
C GLY A 16 6.81 7.83 -11.11
N GLY A 17 7.71 7.08 -10.49
CA GLY A 17 7.47 5.68 -10.11
C GLY A 17 6.33 5.52 -9.10
N TYR A 18 5.66 4.37 -9.17
CA TYR A 18 4.59 3.99 -8.25
C TYR A 18 4.43 2.48 -8.16
N PHE A 19 3.74 2.06 -7.10
CA PHE A 19 3.21 0.72 -6.96
C PHE A 19 1.73 0.76 -6.61
N ALA A 20 0.90 0.13 -7.42
CA ALA A 20 -0.55 0.13 -7.25
C ALA A 20 -1.09 -1.28 -6.98
N LEU A 21 -2.04 -1.36 -6.05
CA LEU A 21 -2.90 -2.53 -5.81
C LEU A 21 -4.33 -2.12 -6.10
N THR A 22 -4.96 -2.77 -7.09
CA THR A 22 -6.30 -2.41 -7.54
C THR A 22 -7.25 -3.60 -7.37
N PRO A 23 -8.23 -3.53 -6.44
CA PRO A 23 -9.27 -4.54 -6.32
C PRO A 23 -10.18 -4.52 -7.53
N GLN A 24 -10.42 -5.68 -8.12
CA GLN A 24 -11.43 -5.80 -9.16
C GLN A 24 -12.83 -5.72 -8.55
N ARG A 25 -13.76 -5.04 -9.24
CA ARG A 25 -15.17 -4.89 -8.80
C ARG A 25 -15.32 -4.28 -7.40
N LEU A 26 -14.51 -3.25 -7.08
CA LEU A 26 -14.61 -2.54 -5.80
C LEU A 26 -16.00 -1.92 -5.61
N GLN A 27 -16.64 -2.24 -4.49
CA GLN A 27 -17.89 -1.61 -4.06
C GLN A 27 -17.61 -0.54 -3.02
N HIS A 28 -16.77 -0.85 -2.04
CA HIS A 28 -16.45 0.06 -0.94
C HIS A 28 -15.04 -0.18 -0.39
N ALA A 29 -14.38 0.89 0.05
CA ALA A 29 -13.10 0.84 0.74
C ALA A 29 -13.20 1.63 2.05
N GLN A 30 -12.78 1.01 3.15
CA GLN A 30 -12.68 1.64 4.46
C GLN A 30 -11.25 1.65 4.94
N ARG A 31 -10.84 2.73 5.59
CA ARG A 31 -9.49 2.92 6.09
C ARG A 31 -9.51 3.30 7.55
N ARG A 32 -8.62 2.71 8.34
CA ARG A 32 -8.36 3.12 9.72
C ARG A 32 -6.90 2.87 10.08
N TYR A 33 -6.35 3.73 10.92
CA TYR A 33 -5.14 3.37 11.64
C TYR A 33 -5.50 2.37 12.75
N ARG A 34 -4.63 1.39 13.01
CA ARG A 34 -4.73 0.59 14.23
C ARG A 34 -4.34 1.45 15.43
N ASP A 35 -5.09 1.32 16.51
CA ASP A 35 -4.95 2.15 17.70
C ASP A 35 -3.51 2.17 18.21
N GLY A 36 -2.98 3.37 18.43
CA GLY A 36 -1.61 3.57 18.94
C GLY A 36 -0.48 3.13 17.99
N SER A 37 -0.75 2.97 16.70
CA SER A 37 0.27 2.54 15.72
C SER A 37 0.26 3.36 14.44
N ASN A 38 1.37 3.31 13.70
CA ASN A 38 1.49 3.83 12.32
C ASN A 38 0.95 2.85 11.26
N ILE A 39 0.25 1.79 11.69
CA ILE A 39 -0.26 0.75 10.80
C ILE A 39 -1.60 1.20 10.24
N LEU A 40 -1.68 1.34 8.91
CA LEU A 40 -2.90 1.61 8.18
C LEU A 40 -3.54 0.29 7.72
N GLU A 41 -4.81 0.08 8.07
CA GLU A 41 -5.62 -0.99 7.50
C GLU A 41 -6.60 -0.42 6.47
N THR A 42 -6.57 -0.95 5.25
CA THR A 42 -7.59 -0.74 4.23
C THR A 42 -8.39 -2.03 4.01
N THR A 43 -9.69 -2.00 4.28
CA THR A 43 -10.62 -3.09 3.94
C THR A 43 -11.33 -2.77 2.63
N PHE A 44 -11.13 -3.60 1.62
CA PHE A 44 -11.83 -3.56 0.35
C PHE A 44 -12.98 -4.57 0.37
N THR A 45 -14.19 -4.09 0.09
CA THR A 45 -15.36 -4.93 -0.17
C THR A 45 -15.64 -4.92 -1.65
N THR A 46 -15.68 -6.10 -2.26
CA THR A 46 -16.01 -6.32 -3.68
C THR A 46 -17.26 -7.17 -3.79
N GLU A 47 -17.76 -7.34 -5.00
CA GLU A 47 -18.87 -8.26 -5.28
C GLU A 47 -18.59 -9.71 -4.83
N HIS A 48 -17.33 -10.14 -4.87
CA HIS A 48 -16.94 -11.52 -4.66
C HIS A 48 -16.35 -11.81 -3.28
N GLY A 49 -16.03 -10.77 -2.49
CA GLY A 49 -15.49 -10.97 -1.16
C GLY A 49 -14.86 -9.73 -0.55
N ILE A 50 -14.02 -9.98 0.45
CA ILE A 50 -13.35 -8.95 1.24
C ILE A 50 -11.84 -9.21 1.23
N ALA A 51 -11.07 -8.14 1.01
CA ALA A 51 -9.63 -8.12 1.14
C ALA A 51 -9.21 -7.06 2.15
N ARG A 52 -8.17 -7.32 2.94
CA ARG A 52 -7.58 -6.37 3.87
C ARG A 52 -6.11 -6.21 3.60
N LEU A 53 -5.75 -4.98 3.27
CA LEU A 53 -4.39 -4.52 3.12
C LEU A 53 -3.95 -3.86 4.43
N THR A 54 -2.81 -4.27 4.96
CA THR A 54 -2.16 -3.70 6.14
C THR A 54 -0.84 -3.08 5.69
N GLU A 55 -0.60 -1.81 6.03
CA GLU A 55 0.55 -1.05 5.56
C GLU A 55 1.23 -0.33 6.72
N SER A 56 2.56 -0.24 6.70
CA SER A 56 3.34 0.56 7.65
C SER A 56 4.54 1.22 6.97
N LEU A 57 4.88 2.42 7.41
CA LEU A 57 6.18 3.03 7.13
C LEU A 57 7.10 2.70 8.29
N ASN A 58 8.07 1.82 8.07
CA ASN A 58 8.84 1.25 9.15
C ASN A 58 9.80 2.27 9.78
N SER A 59 9.94 2.17 11.10
CA SER A 59 10.83 2.97 11.94
C SER A 59 11.62 2.02 12.85
N GLY A 60 12.90 2.31 13.07
CA GLY A 60 13.73 1.58 14.03
C GLY A 60 13.57 2.12 15.46
N GLU A 61 14.29 1.52 16.42
CA GLU A 61 14.25 1.93 17.83
C GLU A 61 14.60 3.41 18.06
N ALA A 62 15.43 3.99 17.20
CA ALA A 62 15.86 5.38 17.27
C ALA A 62 15.04 6.35 16.40
N GLY A 63 13.88 5.93 15.87
CA GLY A 63 13.06 6.74 14.97
C GLY A 63 13.13 6.26 13.52
N ARG A 64 13.12 7.17 12.54
CA ARG A 64 13.10 6.79 11.12
C ARG A 64 14.34 5.96 10.76
N LEU A 65 14.14 4.93 9.94
CA LEU A 65 15.25 4.20 9.33
C LEU A 65 16.08 5.15 8.43
N PRO A 66 17.37 4.84 8.18
CA PRO A 66 18.20 5.63 7.29
C PRO A 66 17.74 5.59 5.82
N TRP A 67 16.78 4.73 5.48
CA TRP A 67 16.02 4.71 4.23
C TRP A 67 14.51 4.74 4.51
N SER A 68 13.70 5.08 3.51
CA SER A 68 12.25 4.90 3.60
C SER A 68 11.89 3.45 3.29
N GLU A 69 11.19 2.78 4.20
CA GLU A 69 10.73 1.41 4.03
C GLU A 69 9.21 1.35 4.20
N LEU A 70 8.53 0.86 3.17
CA LEU A 70 7.09 0.60 3.17
C LEU A 70 6.87 -0.91 3.21
N GLU A 71 6.20 -1.39 4.25
CA GLU A 71 5.74 -2.77 4.33
C GLU A 71 4.25 -2.84 3.99
N ARG A 72 3.86 -3.84 3.17
CA ARG A 72 2.47 -4.09 2.79
C ARG A 72 2.17 -5.57 2.89
N VAL A 73 1.16 -5.92 3.67
CA VAL A 73 0.67 -7.30 3.84
C VAL A 73 -0.79 -7.37 3.45
N MET A 74 -1.14 -8.31 2.58
CA MET A 74 -2.51 -8.50 2.08
C MET A 74 -3.09 -9.83 2.57
N ASN A 75 -4.29 -9.76 3.13
CA ASN A 75 -5.12 -10.92 3.44
C ASN A 75 -6.40 -10.87 2.60
N PHE A 76 -6.77 -11.93 1.90
CA PHE A 76 -7.95 -11.95 1.03
C PHE A 76 -8.74 -13.24 1.15
N ALA A 77 -10.07 -13.11 1.04
CA ALA A 77 -10.97 -14.24 0.82
C ALA A 77 -11.78 -13.95 -0.45
N LEU A 78 -11.50 -14.71 -1.53
CA LEU A 78 -12.22 -14.65 -2.82
C LEU A 78 -12.17 -13.30 -3.55
N VAL A 79 -11.11 -12.51 -3.35
CA VAL A 79 -10.90 -11.24 -4.07
C VAL A 79 -9.75 -11.38 -5.06
N THR A 80 -9.98 -10.95 -6.31
CA THR A 80 -8.93 -10.79 -7.33
C THR A 80 -8.36 -9.38 -7.29
N LEU A 81 -7.04 -9.29 -7.29
CA LEU A 81 -6.28 -8.04 -7.26
C LEU A 81 -5.31 -8.03 -8.44
N THR A 82 -5.17 -6.87 -9.07
CA THR A 82 -4.08 -6.60 -10.02
C THR A 82 -3.05 -5.71 -9.35
N TYR A 83 -1.77 -6.00 -9.55
CA TYR A 83 -0.68 -5.13 -9.14
C TYR A 83 0.01 -4.55 -10.37
N THR A 84 0.51 -3.32 -10.24
CA THR A 84 1.34 -2.66 -11.22
C THR A 84 2.53 -2.07 -10.50
N ASP A 85 3.73 -2.34 -11.02
CA ASP A 85 4.98 -1.80 -10.56
C ASP A 85 5.66 -1.12 -11.76
N GLU A 86 5.82 0.20 -11.68
CA GLU A 86 6.60 0.98 -12.64
C GLU A 86 7.73 1.69 -11.88
N ALA A 87 8.56 0.90 -11.20
CA ALA A 87 9.88 1.34 -10.79
C ALA A 87 10.73 1.60 -12.06
N SER A 88 11.00 2.87 -12.34
CA SER A 88 11.82 3.35 -13.47
C SER A 88 13.30 2.95 -13.39
#